data_AF-A0A9E5P9Z2-F1
#
_entry.id   AF-A0A9E5P9Z2-F1
#
_cell.length_a   1.000
_cell.length_b   1.000
_cell.length_c   1.000
_cell.angle_alpha   90.00
_cell.angle_beta   90.00
_cell.angle_gamma   90.00
#
_symmetry.space_group_name_H-M   'P 1'
#
loop_
_entity.id
_entity.type
_entity.pdbx_description
1 polymer ?
#
loop_
_entity_poly.entity_id
_entity_poly.type
_entity_poly.pdbx_seq_one_letter_code
_entity_poly.pdbx_strand_id
1 'polypeptide(L)' 'RDLNYDTRFVRLELVEPPEIEFVPGQYIQLETPAYGKTPEPVYRAYSVASPRSQKGAVELIIRLAPG' A
#
# COMPACT_ATOMS: atom_id res chain seq x y z
N ARG A 1 1.06 -0.38 12.01
CA ARG A 1 1.41 -1.43 13.01
C ARG A 1 2.71 -2.07 12.59
N ASP A 2 3.64 -2.29 13.52
CA ASP A 2 4.93 -2.92 13.21
C ASP A 2 4.76 -4.44 13.20
N LEU A 3 5.22 -5.10 12.12
CA LEU A 3 5.15 -6.56 12.01
C LEU A 3 6.47 -7.21 12.42
N ASN A 4 7.59 -6.60 12.03
CA ASN A 4 8.94 -6.98 12.44
C ASN A 4 9.87 -5.74 12.38
N TYR A 5 11.19 -5.92 12.38
CA TYR A 5 12.16 -4.81 12.43
C TYR A 5 12.06 -3.85 11.22
N ASP A 6 11.82 -4.35 10.01
CA ASP A 6 11.81 -3.56 8.77
C ASP A 6 10.44 -3.57 8.05
N THR A 7 9.46 -4.29 8.57
CA THR A 7 8.16 -4.48 7.91
C THR A 7 7.05 -3.83 8.72
N ARG A 8 6.19 -3.11 8.02
CA ARG A 8 5.07 -2.36 8.57
C ARG A 8 3.77 -2.79 7.90
N PHE A 9 2.74 -2.96 8.71
CA PHE A 9 1.37 -3.10 8.26
C PHE A 9 0.73 -1.70 8.16
N VAL A 10 0.18 -1.41 6.98
CA VAL A 10 -0.49 -0.16 6.65
C VAL A 10 -1.90 -0.49 6.17
N ARG A 11 -2.90 0.15 6.77
CA ARG A 11 -4.29 0.08 6.32
C ARG A 11 -4.68 1.45 5.78
N LEU A 12 -5.15 1.48 4.55
CA LEU A 12 -5.60 2.70 3.88
C LEU A 12 -7.10 2.61 3.68
N GLU A 13 -7.83 3.58 4.20
CA GLU A 13 -9.27 3.71 3.96
C GLU A 13 -9.49 4.45 2.65
N LEU A 14 -10.47 3.98 1.88
CA LEU A 14 -10.81 4.58 0.60
C LEU A 14 -11.80 5.72 0.83
N VAL A 15 -11.43 6.91 0.37
CA VAL A 15 -12.29 8.10 0.46
C VAL A 15 -13.12 8.24 -0.80
N GLU A 16 -12.46 8.26 -1.96
CA GLU A 16 -13.13 8.37 -3.25
C GLU A 16 -12.33 7.64 -4.36
N PRO A 17 -12.92 6.65 -5.04
CA PRO A 17 -14.20 6.00 -4.71
C PRO A 17 -14.13 5.31 -3.33
N PRO A 18 -15.25 5.18 -2.59
CA PRO A 18 -15.25 4.60 -1.25
C PRO A 18 -15.12 3.07 -1.22
N GLU A 19 -15.15 2.41 -2.38
CA GLU A 19 -15.00 0.97 -2.52
C GLU A 19 -14.08 0.63 -3.68
N ILE A 20 -13.35 -0.48 -3.56
CA ILE A 20 -12.53 -1.07 -4.62
C ILE A 20 -12.88 -2.54 -4.82
N GLU A 21 -12.86 -2.98 -6.08
CA GLU A 21 -12.94 -4.39 -6.44
C GLU A 21 -11.60 -4.87 -7.00
N PHE A 22 -11.13 -6.02 -6.52
CA PHE A 22 -9.88 -6.62 -6.95
C PHE A 22 -9.94 -8.16 -6.86
N VAL A 23 -9.10 -8.81 -7.64
CA VAL A 23 -8.86 -10.25 -7.61
C VAL A 23 -7.76 -10.54 -6.59
N PRO A 24 -7.91 -11.55 -5.71
CA PRO A 24 -6.87 -11.94 -4.77
C PRO A 24 -5.52 -12.19 -5.47
N GLY A 25 -4.45 -11.58 -4.95
CA GLY A 25 -3.11 -11.61 -5.55
C GLY A 25 -2.78 -10.41 -6.45
N GLN A 26 -3.73 -9.49 -6.69
CA GLN A 26 -3.44 -8.21 -7.32
C GLN A 26 -2.63 -7.27 -6.41
N TYR A 27 -2.07 -6.23 -7.03
CA TYR A 27 -1.34 -5.16 -6.36
C TYR A 27 -1.99 -3.81 -6.66
N ILE A 28 -1.70 -2.83 -5.81
CA ILE A 28 -2.02 -1.42 -6.07
C ILE A 28 -0.73 -0.63 -6.25
N GLN A 29 -0.82 0.49 -6.96
CA GLN A 29 0.27 1.45 -7.05
C GLN A 29 0.03 2.58 -6.06
N LEU A 30 1.00 2.80 -5.17
CA LEU A 30 1.05 3.97 -4.31
C LEU A 30 1.93 5.03 -4.96
N GLU A 31 1.39 6.24 -5.06
CA GLU A 31 2.17 7.43 -5.35
C GLU A 31 2.77 7.95 -4.03
N THR A 32 4.10 7.94 -3.97
CA THR A 32 4.82 8.56 -2.86
C THR A 32 5.34 9.91 -3.34
N PRO A 33 5.03 11.02 -2.62
CA PRO A 33 5.56 12.34 -2.98
C PRO A 33 7.09 12.33 -2.91
N ALA A 34 7.75 13.31 -3.54
CA ALA A 34 9.19 13.48 -3.48
C ALA A 34 9.69 13.45 -2.02
N TYR A 35 10.72 12.65 -1.74
CA TYR A 35 11.26 12.47 -0.39
C TYR A 35 12.78 12.27 -0.42
N GLY A 36 13.47 12.73 0.63
CA GLY A 36 14.90 12.53 0.79
C GLY A 36 15.71 13.03 -0.41
N LYS A 37 16.35 12.10 -1.14
CA LYS A 37 17.16 12.38 -2.34
C LYS A 37 16.40 12.16 -3.66
N THR A 38 15.12 11.83 -3.61
CA THR A 38 14.29 11.58 -4.78
C THR A 38 13.42 12.81 -5.04
N PRO A 39 13.81 13.69 -5.98
CA PRO A 39 13.13 14.98 -6.21
C PRO A 39 11.79 14.83 -6.96
N GLU A 40 11.53 13.66 -7.54
CA GLU A 40 10.31 13.38 -8.31
C GLU A 40 9.39 12.42 -7.53
N PRO A 41 8.05 12.55 -7.65
CA PRO A 41 7.11 11.54 -7.14
C PRO A 41 7.40 10.16 -7.74
N VAL A 42 7.29 9.12 -6.93
CA VAL A 42 7.55 7.75 -7.39
C VAL A 42 6.34 6.87 -7.16
N TYR A 43 6.09 6.00 -8.14
CA TYR A 43 5.08 4.96 -8.03
C TYR A 43 5.72 3.67 -7.54
N ARG A 44 5.08 3.02 -6.55
CA ARG A 44 5.51 1.73 -6.00
C ARG A 44 4.33 0.78 -5.96
N ALA A 45 4.53 -0.42 -6.48
CA ALA A 45 3.53 -1.48 -6.45
C ALA A 45 3.63 -2.26 -5.14
N TYR A 46 2.48 -2.46 -4.48
CA TYR A 46 2.37 -3.29 -3.28
C TYR A 46 1.19 -4.25 -3.42
N SER A 47 1.43 -5.53 -3.10
CA SER A 47 0.37 -6.55 -3.10
C SER A 47 -0.69 -6.25 -2.05
N VAL A 48 -1.96 -6.46 -2.41
CA VAL A 48 -3.08 -6.30 -1.48
C VAL A 48 -3.11 -7.49 -0.52
N ALA A 49 -3.00 -7.20 0.78
CA ALA A 49 -3.04 -8.20 1.85
C ALA A 49 -4.45 -8.40 2.43
N SER A 50 -5.39 -7.49 2.15
CA SER A 50 -6.79 -7.63 2.59
C SER A 50 -7.56 -8.64 1.74
N PRO A 51 -8.60 -9.29 2.30
CA PRO A 51 -9.52 -10.12 1.52
C PRO A 51 -10.39 -9.26 0.60
N ARG A 52 -10.80 -9.81 -0.55
CA ARG A 52 -11.70 -9.13 -1.52
C ARG A 52 -13.06 -8.69 -0.94
N SER A 53 -13.48 -9.24 0.20
CA SER A 53 -14.70 -8.84 0.89
C SER A 53 -14.56 -7.49 1.61
N GLN A 54 -13.33 -7.04 1.86
CA GLN A 54 -13.04 -5.75 2.44
C GLN A 54 -12.93 -4.72 1.32
N LYS A 55 -14.06 -4.07 1.00
CA LYS A 55 -14.15 -3.15 -0.12
C LYS A 55 -13.73 -1.71 0.20
N GLY A 56 -13.97 -1.23 1.43
CA GLY A 56 -13.72 0.17 1.81
C GLY A 56 -12.31 0.48 2.34
N ALA A 57 -11.44 -0.51 2.39
CA ALA A 57 -10.05 -0.32 2.80
C ALA A 57 -9.15 -1.38 2.16
N VAL A 58 -7.89 -1.00 1.94
CA VAL A 58 -6.84 -1.90 1.50
C VAL A 58 -5.81 -2.06 2.60
N GLU A 59 -5.36 -3.28 2.82
CA GLU A 59 -4.32 -3.60 3.78
C GLU A 59 -3.05 -3.98 3.03
N LEU A 60 -1.91 -3.44 3.46
CA LEU A 60 -0.61 -3.61 2.83
C LEU A 60 0.43 -4.03 3.86
N ILE A 61 1.36 -4.86 3.40
CA ILE A 61 2.54 -5.26 4.16
C ILE A 61 3.75 -4.70 3.41
N ILE A 62 4.33 -3.62 3.96
CA ILE A 62 5.41 -2.88 3.32
C ILE A 62 6.70 -3.16 4.08
N ARG A 63 7.67 -3.72 3.37
CA ARG A 63 9.05 -3.88 3.86
C ARG A 63 9.86 -2.64 3.50
N LEU A 64 10.64 -2.13 4.44
CA LEU A 64 11.64 -1.11 4.21
C LEU A 64 12.72 -1.69 3.29
N ALA A 65 12.78 -1.17 2.07
CA ALA A 65 13.88 -1.50 1.17
C ALA A 65 15.15 -0.78 1.68
N PRO A 66 16.30 -1.48 1.73
CA PRO A 66 17.58 -0.79 1.93
C PRO A 66 17.79 0.13 0.72
N GLY A 67 17.84 1.43 0.99
CA GLY A 67 18.16 2.49 0.04
C GLY A 67 19.40 3.23 0.47
#